data_AF-A0A9N9GSL5-F1
#
_entry.id   AF-A0A9N9GSL5-F1
#
_cell.length_a   1.000
_cell.length_b   1.000
_cell.length_c   1.000
_cell.angle_alpha   90.00
_cell.angle_beta   90.00
_cell.angle_gamma   90.00
#
_symmetry.space_group_name_H-M   'P 1'
#
loop_
_entity.id
_entity.type
_entity.pdbx_description
1 polymer ?
#
loop_
_entity_poly.entity_id
_entity_poly.type
_entity_poly.pdbx_seq_one_letter_code
_entity_poly.pdbx_strand_id
1 'polypeptide(L)'
;FTIGPVRFHVTDPLFDPSLVGKQEILSLSDAIHLAITSCEPDRRQLLFENIVVTGGISLIKGLKERILKELHRFLSITENAGEFQTRECKCLKIPEYFTAYKDRPDLAGFLGAAIVAKLVFPEPKNFITKIDYNENGPSVVHVKSY
;
A
#
# COMPACT_ATOMS: atom_id res chain seq x y z
N PHE A 1 20.24 14.42 -26.91
CA PHE A 1 18.94 13.73 -27.05
C PHE A 1 18.01 14.23 -25.97
N THR A 2 16.82 14.75 -26.30
CA THR A 2 15.87 15.31 -25.33
C THR A 2 14.56 14.56 -25.45
N ILE A 3 14.13 13.91 -24.37
CA ILE A 3 12.90 13.07 -24.32
C ILE A 3 11.61 13.93 -24.39
N GLY A 4 11.72 15.25 -24.22
CA GLY A 4 10.58 16.15 -24.31
C GLY A 4 9.57 15.99 -23.17
N PRO A 5 8.33 16.47 -23.33
CA PRO A 5 7.29 16.43 -22.29
C PRO A 5 6.84 15.02 -21.89
N VAL A 6 7.03 14.01 -22.75
CA VAL A 6 6.57 12.63 -22.55
C VAL A 6 7.07 12.04 -21.22
N ARG A 7 8.26 12.45 -20.74
CA ARG A 7 8.80 12.02 -19.44
C ARG A 7 7.91 12.33 -18.23
N PHE A 8 7.00 13.31 -18.35
CA PHE A 8 6.07 13.69 -17.28
C PHE A 8 4.75 12.92 -17.33
N HIS A 9 4.47 12.23 -18.45
CA HIS A 9 3.23 11.50 -18.69
C HIS A 9 3.37 9.98 -18.53
N VAL A 10 4.56 9.51 -18.15
CA VAL A 10 4.88 8.07 -18.05
C VAL A 10 3.94 7.33 -17.10
N THR A 11 3.46 7.99 -16.03
CA THR A 11 2.55 7.41 -15.05
C THR A 11 1.08 7.70 -15.32
N ASP A 12 0.74 8.48 -16.34
CA ASP A 12 -0.66 8.81 -16.63
C ASP A 12 -1.53 7.57 -16.89
N PRO A 13 -1.03 6.49 -17.53
CA PRO A 13 -1.81 5.25 -17.65
C PRO A 13 -2.24 4.60 -16.33
N LEU A 14 -1.60 4.92 -15.20
CA LEU A 14 -2.05 4.46 -13.88
C LEU A 14 -3.34 5.14 -13.44
N PHE A 15 -3.61 6.34 -13.96
CA PHE A 15 -4.78 7.16 -13.60
C PHE A 15 -5.80 7.25 -14.74
N ASP A 16 -5.37 6.97 -15.97
CA ASP A 16 -6.21 6.81 -17.14
C ASP A 16 -5.74 5.60 -17.99
N PRO A 17 -6.23 4.39 -17.67
CA PRO A 17 -5.88 3.18 -18.41
C PRO A 17 -6.27 3.21 -19.91
N SER A 18 -7.15 4.13 -20.32
CA SER A 18 -7.55 4.26 -21.73
C SER A 18 -6.37 4.67 -22.63
N LEU A 19 -5.38 5.39 -22.08
CA LEU A 19 -4.17 5.83 -22.79
C LEU A 19 -3.32 4.67 -23.32
N VAL A 20 -3.48 3.47 -22.75
CA VAL A 20 -2.80 2.24 -23.19
C VAL A 20 -3.80 1.20 -23.73
N GLY A 21 -5.01 1.63 -24.10
CA GLY A 21 -6.05 0.75 -24.64
C GLY A 21 -6.65 -0.22 -23.61
N LYS A 22 -6.57 0.09 -22.32
CA LYS A 22 -7.08 -0.75 -21.22
C LYS A 22 -8.31 -0.15 -20.54
N GLN A 23 -9.32 0.21 -21.33
CA GLN A 23 -10.51 0.94 -20.87
C GLN A 23 -11.37 0.16 -19.86
N GLU A 24 -11.27 -1.17 -19.85
CA GLU A 24 -12.01 -2.04 -18.93
C GLU A 24 -11.37 -2.13 -17.53
N ILE A 25 -10.15 -1.62 -17.36
CA ILE A 25 -9.41 -1.69 -16.10
C ILE A 25 -9.66 -0.41 -15.30
N LEU A 26 -9.90 -0.56 -13.99
CA LEU A 26 -10.01 0.57 -13.08
C LEU A 26 -8.70 1.36 -13.01
N SER A 27 -8.81 2.68 -12.89
CA SER A 27 -7.64 3.50 -12.53
C SER A 27 -7.13 3.10 -11.14
N LEU A 28 -5.85 3.39 -10.85
CA LEU A 28 -5.26 3.14 -9.54
C LEU A 28 -6.07 3.82 -8.42
N SER A 29 -6.54 5.04 -8.65
CA SER A 29 -7.34 5.76 -7.66
C SER A 29 -8.71 5.13 -7.43
N ASP A 30 -9.38 4.66 -8.50
CA ASP A 30 -10.68 4.00 -8.37
C ASP A 30 -10.54 2.64 -7.69
N ALA A 31 -9.48 1.89 -8.02
CA ALA A 31 -9.18 0.61 -7.40
C ALA A 31 -8.91 0.75 -5.89
N ILE A 32 -8.13 1.76 -5.48
CA ILE A 32 -7.90 2.08 -4.06
C ILE A 32 -9.22 2.44 -3.38
N HIS A 33 -10.01 3.33 -3.97
CA HIS A 33 -11.28 3.76 -3.39
C HIS A 33 -12.27 2.60 -3.23
N LEU A 34 -12.38 1.74 -4.25
CA LEU A 34 -13.22 0.54 -4.20
C LEU A 34 -12.76 -0.44 -3.11
N ALA A 35 -11.46 -0.70 -3.00
CA ALA A 35 -10.92 -1.58 -1.97
C ALA A 35 -11.22 -1.07 -0.54
N ILE A 36 -11.05 0.22 -0.30
CA ILE A 36 -11.32 0.82 1.02
C ILE A 36 -12.83 0.82 1.30
N THR A 37 -13.67 1.16 0.30
CA THR A 37 -15.12 1.19 0.47
C THR A 37 -15.72 -0.20 0.68
N SER A 38 -15.04 -1.26 0.22
CA SER A 38 -15.41 -2.65 0.48
C SER A 38 -15.14 -3.10 1.92
N CYS A 39 -14.38 -2.31 2.70
CA CYS A 39 -14.13 -2.57 4.13
C CYS A 39 -15.22 -1.98 5.02
N GLU A 40 -15.23 -2.39 6.29
CA GLU A 40 -16.14 -1.90 7.33
C GLU A 40 -16.03 -0.38 7.51
N PRO A 41 -17.14 0.36 7.68
CA PRO A 41 -17.16 1.82 7.71
C PRO A 41 -16.19 2.47 8.70
N ASP A 42 -16.04 1.90 9.89
CA ASP A 42 -15.19 2.36 10.98
C ASP A 42 -13.69 2.29 10.65
N ARG A 43 -13.30 1.38 9.75
CA ARG A 43 -11.90 1.20 9.33
C ARG A 43 -11.51 2.11 8.17
N ARG A 44 -12.46 2.64 7.41
CA ARG A 44 -12.20 3.36 6.15
C ARG A 44 -11.36 4.61 6.35
N GLN A 45 -11.69 5.41 7.37
CA GLN A 45 -10.92 6.60 7.71
C GLN A 45 -9.45 6.25 7.97
N LEU A 46 -9.21 5.25 8.82
CA LEU A 46 -7.85 4.79 9.12
C LEU A 46 -7.10 4.36 7.86
N LEU A 47 -7.75 3.64 6.94
CA LEU A 47 -7.12 3.17 5.71
C LEU A 47 -6.72 4.33 4.76
N PHE A 48 -7.57 5.35 4.61
CA PHE A 48 -7.22 6.54 3.81
C PHE A 48 -6.09 7.37 4.43
N GLU A 49 -6.04 7.44 5.76
CA GLU A 49 -5.00 8.18 6.50
C GLU A 49 -3.68 7.41 6.63
N ASN A 50 -3.61 6.14 6.21
CA ASN A 50 -2.43 5.29 6.40
C ASN A 50 -2.01 4.55 5.13
N ILE A 51 -1.85 5.29 4.03
CA ILE A 51 -1.45 4.73 2.74
C ILE A 51 0.07 4.54 2.69
N VAL A 52 0.54 3.34 2.37
CA VAL A 52 1.96 3.06 2.13
C VAL A 52 2.18 2.79 0.65
N VAL A 53 3.01 3.61 -0.01
CA VAL A 53 3.41 3.42 -1.41
C VAL A 53 4.81 2.84 -1.44
N THR A 54 4.94 1.61 -1.94
CA THR A 54 6.16 0.79 -1.95
C THR A 54 6.45 0.23 -3.35
N GLY A 55 7.60 -0.42 -3.52
CA GLY A 55 8.06 -1.02 -4.78
C GLY A 55 8.79 -0.04 -5.70
N GLY A 56 9.34 -0.52 -6.82
CA GLY A 56 10.22 0.28 -7.69
C GLY A 56 9.55 1.54 -8.27
N ILE A 57 8.26 1.45 -8.63
CA ILE A 57 7.50 2.59 -9.17
C ILE A 57 7.31 3.71 -8.13
N SER A 58 7.35 3.39 -6.82
CA SER A 58 7.25 4.38 -5.74
C SER A 58 8.39 5.42 -5.72
N LEU A 59 9.50 5.13 -6.42
CA LEU A 59 10.65 6.02 -6.57
C LEU A 59 10.41 7.14 -7.60
N ILE A 60 9.34 7.07 -8.38
CA ILE A 60 8.98 8.14 -9.32
C ILE A 60 8.59 9.39 -8.52
N LYS A 61 9.37 10.46 -8.72
CA LYS A 61 9.12 11.76 -8.08
C LYS A 61 7.72 12.28 -8.45
N GLY A 62 6.96 12.73 -7.46
CA GLY A 62 5.62 13.27 -7.67
C GLY A 62 4.49 12.23 -7.69
N LEU A 63 4.83 10.93 -7.69
CA LEU A 63 3.80 9.88 -7.77
C LEU A 63 2.91 9.86 -6.53
N LYS A 64 3.49 9.99 -5.33
CA LYS A 64 2.72 9.98 -4.07
C LYS A 64 1.76 11.16 -4.02
N GLU A 65 2.25 12.34 -4.40
CA GLU A 65 1.46 13.57 -4.49
C GLU A 65 0.33 13.44 -5.51
N ARG A 66 0.62 12.80 -6.66
CA ARG A 66 -0.41 12.50 -7.67
C ARG A 66 -1.46 11.55 -7.13
N ILE A 67 -1.09 10.45 -6.48
CA ILE A 67 -2.03 9.50 -5.86
C ILE A 67 -2.94 10.23 -4.86
N LEU A 68 -2.37 11.01 -3.94
CA LEU A 68 -3.16 11.76 -2.94
C LEU A 68 -4.12 12.75 -3.61
N LYS A 69 -3.67 13.47 -4.64
CA LYS A 69 -4.53 14.39 -5.40
C LYS A 69 -5.70 13.67 -6.07
N GLU A 70 -5.46 12.51 -6.68
CA GLU A 70 -6.51 11.73 -7.34
C GLU A 70 -7.50 11.14 -6.32
N LEU A 71 -7.02 10.76 -5.13
CA LEU A 71 -7.87 10.24 -4.05
C LEU A 71 -8.69 11.31 -3.34
N HIS A 72 -8.20 12.56 -3.27
CA HIS A 72 -8.94 13.68 -2.66
C HIS A 72 -10.32 13.90 -3.31
N ARG A 73 -10.50 13.50 -4.58
CA ARG A 73 -11.79 13.58 -5.29
C ARG A 73 -12.89 12.72 -4.63
N PHE A 74 -12.53 11.71 -3.86
CA PHE A 74 -13.46 10.83 -3.15
C PHE A 74 -13.76 11.26 -1.71
N LEU A 75 -13.06 12.28 -1.20
CA LEU A 75 -13.28 12.76 0.16
C LEU A 75 -14.53 13.63 0.22
N SER A 76 -15.35 13.43 1.25
CA SER A 76 -16.59 14.18 1.42
C SER A 76 -16.32 15.58 2.00
N ILE A 77 -16.71 16.61 1.24
CA ILE A 77 -16.61 18.02 1.62
C ILE A 77 -17.97 18.49 2.18
N THR A 78 -18.41 17.90 3.28
CA THR A 78 -19.65 18.34 3.96
C THR A 78 -19.31 18.87 5.34
N GLU A 79 -19.89 20.00 5.75
CA GLU A 79 -19.66 20.59 7.08
C GLU A 79 -20.24 19.71 8.21
N ASN A 80 -21.28 18.93 7.91
CA ASN A 80 -21.91 17.97 8.82
C ASN A 80 -21.35 16.54 8.63
N ALA A 81 -20.07 16.30 8.96
CA ALA A 81 -19.55 14.93 8.98
C ALA A 81 -20.14 14.12 10.14
N GLY A 82 -20.59 12.91 9.84
CA GLY A 82 -20.64 11.85 10.85
C GLY A 82 -19.23 11.39 11.24
N GLU A 83 -19.10 10.75 12.40
CA GLU A 83 -17.81 10.32 12.98
C GLU A 83 -16.96 9.42 12.05
N PHE A 84 -17.58 8.74 11.09
CA PHE A 84 -16.91 7.79 10.18
C PHE A 84 -16.55 8.38 8.81
N GLN A 85 -16.64 9.70 8.64
CA GLN A 85 -16.37 10.35 7.36
C GLN A 85 -14.87 10.67 7.20
N THR A 86 -14.25 10.10 6.16
CA THR A 86 -12.86 10.38 5.83
C THR A 86 -12.68 11.83 5.37
N ARG A 87 -11.74 12.54 6.01
CA ARG A 87 -11.44 13.96 5.74
C ARG A 87 -10.12 14.20 5.04
N GLU A 88 -9.20 13.26 5.14
CA GLU A 88 -7.84 13.44 4.65
C GLU A 88 -7.28 12.11 4.14
N CYS A 89 -6.39 12.20 3.16
CA CYS A 89 -5.58 11.07 2.70
C CYS A 89 -4.11 11.35 3.05
N LYS A 90 -3.40 10.38 3.62
CA LYS A 90 -1.98 10.54 3.97
C LYS A 90 -1.16 9.36 3.48
N CYS A 91 -0.01 9.69 2.87
CA CYS A 91 1.02 8.70 2.59
C CYS A 91 2.02 8.65 3.75
N LEU A 92 2.14 7.48 4.37
CA LEU A 92 3.14 7.21 5.39
C LEU A 92 4.53 7.08 4.76
N LYS A 93 5.55 7.38 5.56
CA LYS A 93 6.96 7.26 5.21
C LYS A 93 7.65 6.29 6.16
N ILE A 94 8.75 5.70 5.70
CA ILE A 94 9.62 4.92 6.57
C ILE A 94 10.16 5.87 7.65
N PRO A 95 10.09 5.50 8.94
CA PRO A 95 10.59 6.35 10.01
C PRO A 95 12.07 6.72 9.87
N GLU A 96 12.42 7.95 10.25
CA GLU A 96 13.76 8.50 10.02
C GLU A 96 14.90 7.76 10.72
N TYR A 97 14.58 7.06 11.82
CA TYR A 97 15.55 6.26 12.56
C TYR A 97 16.03 5.02 11.78
N PHE A 98 15.34 4.61 10.72
CA PHE A 98 15.85 3.63 9.76
C PHE A 98 16.72 4.31 8.71
N THR A 99 17.90 4.79 9.13
CA THR A 99 18.79 5.63 8.31
C THR A 99 19.15 5.02 6.94
N ALA A 100 19.32 3.69 6.86
CA ALA A 100 19.62 2.99 5.61
C ALA A 100 18.40 2.82 4.67
N TYR A 101 17.18 2.98 5.19
CA TYR A 101 15.93 2.68 4.46
C TYR A 101 14.97 3.87 4.32
N LYS A 102 15.17 4.96 5.07
CA LYS A 102 14.24 6.11 5.12
C LYS A 102 13.87 6.68 3.73
N ASP A 103 14.82 6.65 2.80
CA ASP A 103 14.66 7.14 1.42
C ASP A 103 14.51 5.99 0.40
N ARG A 104 14.26 4.77 0.87
CA ARG A 104 14.14 3.54 0.08
C ARG A 104 12.77 2.88 0.26
N PRO A 105 11.67 3.54 -0.16
CA PRO A 105 10.33 2.96 -0.08
C PRO A 105 10.21 1.67 -0.93
N ASP A 106 11.06 1.49 -1.94
CA ASP A 106 11.19 0.26 -2.71
C ASP A 106 11.58 -0.96 -1.86
N LEU A 107 12.29 -0.73 -0.75
CA LEU A 107 12.73 -1.77 0.19
C LEU A 107 11.85 -1.87 1.43
N ALA A 108 10.74 -1.14 1.51
CA ALA A 108 9.87 -1.13 2.70
C ALA A 108 9.38 -2.54 3.06
N GLY A 109 9.06 -3.36 2.05
CA GLY A 109 8.65 -4.76 2.26
C GLY A 109 9.76 -5.62 2.86
N PHE A 110 11.00 -5.44 2.42
CA PHE A 110 12.17 -6.14 2.97
C PHE A 110 12.45 -5.71 4.42
N LEU A 111 12.39 -4.40 4.69
CA LEU A 111 12.53 -3.87 6.06
C LEU A 111 11.45 -4.46 6.98
N GLY A 112 10.20 -4.47 6.53
CA GLY A 112 9.08 -5.07 7.28
C GLY A 112 9.33 -6.55 7.58
N ALA A 113 9.77 -7.32 6.58
CA ALA A 113 10.10 -8.73 6.76
C ALA A 113 11.25 -8.95 7.76
N ALA A 114 12.29 -8.12 7.73
CA ALA A 114 13.41 -8.20 8.68
C ALA A 114 12.96 -7.90 10.12
N ILE A 115 12.07 -6.92 10.30
CA ILE A 115 11.48 -6.61 11.61
C ILE A 115 10.62 -7.76 12.10
N VAL A 116 9.72 -8.28 11.25
CA VAL A 116 8.88 -9.44 11.58
C VAL A 116 9.73 -10.64 11.95
N ALA A 117 10.74 -10.98 11.16
CA ALA A 117 11.67 -12.08 11.45
C ALA A 117 12.32 -11.94 12.82
N LYS A 118 12.79 -10.73 13.19
CA LYS A 118 13.38 -10.45 14.49
C LYS A 118 12.39 -10.64 15.65
N LEU A 119 11.12 -10.32 15.45
CA LEU A 119 10.07 -10.45 16.48
C LEU A 119 9.50 -11.87 16.56
N VAL A 120 9.45 -12.58 15.43
CA VAL A 120 8.79 -13.88 15.29
C VAL A 120 9.71 -15.05 15.65
N PHE A 121 10.96 -15.04 15.18
CA PHE A 121 11.88 -16.17 15.38
C PHE A 121 12.26 -16.51 16.82
N PRO A 122 12.20 -15.60 17.81
CA PRO A 122 12.38 -15.97 19.22
C PRO A 122 11.33 -16.95 19.74
N GLU A 123 10.14 -17.01 19.13
CA GLU A 123 9.02 -17.83 19.60
C GLU A 123 8.64 -18.92 18.57
N PRO A 124 8.95 -20.21 18.84
CA PRO A 124 8.69 -21.32 17.90
C PRO A 124 7.24 -21.54 17.50
N LYS A 125 6.28 -20.94 18.21
CA LYS A 125 4.85 -21.00 17.86
C LYS A 125 4.49 -20.10 16.66
N ASN A 126 5.33 -19.13 16.31
CA ASN A 126 5.04 -18.13 15.28
C ASN A 126 5.59 -18.51 13.90
N PHE A 127 6.17 -19.70 13.74
CA PHE A 127 6.61 -20.22 12.45
C PHE A 127 6.50 -21.75 12.40
N ILE A 128 6.45 -22.31 11.20
CA ILE A 128 6.34 -23.75 10.99
C ILE A 128 7.72 -24.38 11.22
N THR A 129 7.79 -25.27 12.20
CA THR A 129 8.98 -26.09 12.48
C THR A 129 8.93 -27.39 11.69
N LYS A 130 10.07 -28.08 11.65
CA LYS A 130 10.15 -29.43 11.04
C LYS A 130 9.22 -30.43 11.74
N ILE A 131 9.03 -30.30 13.05
CA ILE A 131 8.14 -31.19 13.82
C ILE A 131 6.69 -30.95 13.39
N ASP A 132 6.25 -29.68 13.36
CA ASP A 132 4.87 -29.34 12.95
C ASP A 132 4.56 -29.88 11.54
N TYR A 133 5.53 -29.75 10.62
CA TYR A 133 5.39 -30.23 9.24
C TYR A 133 5.40 -31.76 9.14
N ASN A 134 6.20 -32.45 9.94
CA ASN A 134 6.21 -33.92 9.95
C ASN A 134 4.88 -34.50 10.46
N GLU A 135 4.23 -33.82 11.41
CA GLU A 135 2.98 -34.28 12.04
C GLU A 135 1.76 -33.95 11.18
N ASN A 136 1.71 -32.75 10.58
CA ASN A 136 0.53 -32.24 9.89
C ASN A 136 0.68 -32.18 8.37
N GLY A 137 1.90 -32.34 7.84
CA GLY A 137 2.19 -32.16 6.43
C GLY A 137 1.99 -30.69 5.98
N PRO A 138 1.77 -30.46 4.67
CA PRO A 138 1.62 -29.12 4.11
C PRO A 138 0.44 -28.30 4.67
N SER A 139 -0.60 -28.96 5.19
CA SER A 139 -1.81 -28.29 5.70
C SER A 139 -1.53 -27.44 6.96
N VAL A 140 -0.38 -27.65 7.61
CA VAL A 140 0.07 -26.89 8.79
C VAL A 140 0.08 -25.38 8.57
N VAL A 141 0.21 -24.92 7.32
CA VAL A 141 0.16 -23.48 6.96
C VAL A 141 -1.17 -22.81 7.32
N HIS A 142 -2.27 -23.56 7.35
CA HIS A 142 -3.59 -23.02 7.72
C HIS A 142 -3.81 -22.99 9.23
N VAL A 143 -2.98 -23.70 10.00
CA VAL A 143 -3.09 -23.81 11.46
C VAL A 143 -2.11 -22.88 12.15
N LYS A 144 -0.92 -22.68 11.56
CA LYS A 144 0.16 -21.89 12.13
C LYS A 144 0.52 -20.73 11.20
N SER A 145 0.01 -19.55 11.53
CA SER A 145 0.27 -18.28 10.83
C SER A 145 0.54 -17.16 11.84
N TYR A 146 1.24 -16.11 11.38
CA TYR A 146 1.52 -14.88 12.12
C TYR A 146 0.49 -13.80 11.78
#